data_AF-A0A673HN55-F1
#
_entry.id   AF-A0A673HN55-F1
#
_cell.length_a   1.000
_cell.length_b   1.000
_cell.length_c   1.000
_cell.angle_alpha   90.00
_cell.angle_beta   90.00
_cell.angle_gamma   90.00
#
_symmetry.space_group_name_H-M   'P 1'
#
loop_
_entity.id
_entity.type
_entity.pdbx_description
1 polymer ?
#
loop_
_entity_poly.entity_id
_entity_poly.type
_entity_poly.pdbx_seq_one_letter_code
_entity_poly.pdbx_strand_id
1 'polypeptide(L)'
;MAGRGKRKPRSLLQVHHINFISSWPARVRCSHIVILCPATTSRLFLQKKRKERGQQKNEAALDQLEDDLKREAERLDLPVEQKTKAMKQREKKVVTKTFHGAGIVVPVDKNNVGYRELPETDASLKKICKAIAEAKEDEERMKAFAPIQEMITFVQFANDECDYGMGYELGIDLFCYGSHYFYKVVRQLLPMAYNLLKRGLFGEILEAHLTSRSQDNLDQLAAV
;
A
#
# COMPACT_ATOMS: atom_id res chain seq x y z
N MET A 1 -7.45 -52.51 21.97
CA MET A 1 -7.35 -51.84 20.66
C MET A 1 -8.02 -50.48 20.76
N ALA A 2 -7.26 -49.38 20.77
CA ALA A 2 -7.79 -48.02 20.77
C ALA A 2 -7.11 -47.23 19.63
N GLY A 3 -7.89 -46.89 18.62
CA GLY A 3 -7.43 -46.19 17.42
C GLY A 3 -7.05 -44.75 17.72
N ARG A 4 -5.80 -44.38 17.40
CA ARG A 4 -5.33 -42.99 17.46
C ARG A 4 -5.85 -42.22 16.25
N GLY A 5 -6.91 -41.43 16.45
CA GLY A 5 -7.34 -40.42 15.48
C GLY A 5 -6.33 -39.27 15.39
N LYS A 6 -5.67 -39.15 14.24
CA LYS A 6 -4.78 -38.02 13.92
C LYS A 6 -5.61 -36.72 13.85
N ARG A 7 -5.42 -35.82 14.82
CA ARG A 7 -5.93 -34.44 14.77
C ARG A 7 -5.22 -33.69 13.63
N LYS A 8 -5.98 -33.21 12.64
CA LYS A 8 -5.49 -32.25 11.64
C LYS A 8 -5.19 -30.90 12.32
N PRO A 9 -4.02 -30.29 12.10
CA PRO A 9 -3.77 -28.95 12.60
C PRO A 9 -4.58 -27.93 11.78
N ARG A 10 -5.43 -27.16 12.47
CA ARG A 10 -6.03 -25.91 12.01
C ARG A 10 -5.01 -24.79 12.18
N SER A 11 -4.58 -24.19 11.07
CA SER A 11 -4.33 -22.75 10.88
C SER A 11 -3.53 -22.58 9.58
N LEU A 12 -4.23 -22.34 8.47
CA LEU A 12 -3.60 -21.71 7.32
C LEU A 12 -3.35 -20.23 7.69
N LEU A 13 -2.23 -19.94 8.37
CA LEU A 13 -1.60 -18.63 8.21
C LEU A 13 -0.97 -18.64 6.82
N GLN A 14 -1.74 -18.20 5.83
CA GLN A 14 -1.25 -17.97 4.49
C GLN A 14 -0.41 -16.68 4.53
N VAL A 15 0.86 -16.81 4.95
CA VAL A 15 1.87 -15.77 4.75
C VAL A 15 2.07 -15.68 3.23
N HIS A 16 1.28 -14.83 2.58
CA HIS A 16 1.48 -14.52 1.18
C HIS A 16 2.80 -13.75 1.09
N HIS A 17 3.85 -14.46 0.63
CA HIS A 17 5.13 -13.92 0.20
C HIS A 17 4.96 -12.53 -0.43
N ILE A 18 5.79 -11.58 0.02
CA ILE A 18 5.96 -10.28 -0.62
C ILE A 18 6.49 -10.55 -2.05
N ASN A 19 5.58 -10.72 -3.01
CA ASN A 19 5.86 -11.19 -4.37
C ASN A 19 6.07 -10.04 -5.36
N PHE A 20 6.36 -8.84 -4.87
CA PHE A 20 6.53 -7.67 -5.71
C PHE A 20 7.35 -6.58 -5.03
N ILE A 21 8.10 -5.86 -5.85
CA ILE A 21 8.74 -4.59 -5.48
C ILE A 21 7.88 -3.48 -6.05
N SER A 22 7.79 -2.37 -5.33
CA SER A 22 7.20 -1.18 -5.89
C SER A 22 8.11 0.04 -5.77
N SER A 23 8.11 0.85 -6.83
CA SER A 23 8.82 2.13 -6.82
C SER A 23 7.86 3.25 -6.49
N TRP A 24 8.25 4.13 -5.57
CA TRP A 24 7.43 5.27 -5.16
C TRP A 24 8.26 6.58 -5.12
N PRO A 25 7.98 7.57 -5.99
CA PRO A 25 8.61 8.88 -5.90
C PRO A 25 7.94 9.72 -4.79
N ALA A 26 8.44 9.57 -3.57
CA ALA A 26 7.86 10.17 -2.36
C ALA A 26 7.68 11.70 -2.43
N ARG A 27 8.52 12.43 -3.18
CA ARG A 27 8.44 13.90 -3.35
C ARG A 27 7.44 14.38 -4.42
N VAL A 28 6.87 13.48 -5.23
CA VAL A 28 6.04 13.87 -6.39
C VAL A 28 4.56 13.62 -6.15
N ARG A 29 4.16 12.41 -5.75
CA ARG A 29 2.76 12.06 -5.44
C ARG A 29 2.69 10.70 -4.75
N CYS A 30 1.68 10.46 -3.91
CA CYS A 30 1.43 9.12 -3.36
C CYS A 30 0.88 8.12 -4.40
N SER A 31 0.43 8.62 -5.55
CA SER A 31 -0.10 7.83 -6.67
C SER A 31 1.00 7.20 -7.52
N HIS A 32 0.70 6.05 -8.15
CA HIS A 32 1.58 5.29 -9.06
C HIS A 32 2.62 4.41 -8.37
N ILE A 33 2.23 3.69 -7.33
CA ILE A 33 3.01 2.54 -6.86
C ILE A 33 3.00 1.49 -7.98
N VAL A 34 4.08 1.42 -8.77
CA VAL A 34 4.22 0.42 -9.83
C VAL A 34 4.68 -0.87 -9.17
N ILE A 35 3.76 -1.83 -9.07
CA ILE A 35 4.06 -3.18 -8.59
C ILE A 35 4.77 -3.93 -9.72
N LEU A 36 6.00 -4.36 -9.47
CA LEU A 36 6.88 -5.04 -10.42
C LEU A 36 7.45 -6.31 -9.80
N CYS A 37 7.85 -7.26 -10.63
CA CYS A 37 8.64 -8.39 -10.16
C CYS A 37 10.02 -7.91 -9.68
N PRO A 38 10.63 -8.53 -8.65
CA PRO A 38 11.95 -8.14 -8.17
C PRO A 38 13.02 -8.04 -9.29
N ALA A 39 13.11 -9.04 -10.16
CA ALA A 39 14.07 -9.06 -11.26
C ALA A 39 13.77 -8.03 -12.37
N THR A 40 12.49 -7.68 -12.59
CA THR A 40 12.14 -6.65 -13.59
C THR A 40 12.28 -5.23 -13.10
N THR A 41 12.32 -5.00 -11.79
CA THR A 41 12.42 -3.64 -11.24
C THR A 41 13.72 -2.97 -11.66
N SER A 42 14.86 -3.65 -11.49
CA SER A 42 16.18 -3.13 -11.90
C SER A 42 16.25 -2.93 -13.42
N ARG A 43 15.70 -3.86 -14.21
CA ARG A 43 15.68 -3.77 -15.67
C ARG A 43 14.81 -2.61 -16.19
N LEU A 44 13.62 -2.43 -15.64
CA LEU A 44 12.72 -1.32 -16.01
C LEU A 44 13.29 0.03 -15.57
N PHE A 45 13.99 0.07 -14.43
CA PHE A 45 14.72 1.24 -14.00
C PHE A 45 15.85 1.60 -14.97
N LEU A 46 16.65 0.62 -15.41
CA LEU A 46 17.70 0.82 -16.42
C LEU A 46 17.10 1.35 -17.74
N GLN A 47 16.01 0.76 -18.24
CA GLN A 47 15.33 1.24 -19.45
C GLN A 47 14.79 2.67 -19.32
N LYS A 48 14.21 3.02 -18.16
CA LYS A 48 13.78 4.39 -17.87
C LYS A 48 14.97 5.35 -17.84
N LYS A 49 16.08 4.97 -17.21
CA LYS A 49 17.31 5.78 -17.17
C LYS A 49 17.94 5.97 -18.56
N ARG A 50 17.87 4.98 -19.45
CA ARG A 50 18.29 5.12 -20.86
C ARG A 50 17.47 6.21 -21.58
N LYS A 51 16.15 6.21 -21.39
CA LYS A 51 15.26 7.23 -21.98
C LYS A 51 15.47 8.63 -21.41
N GLU A 52 15.77 8.74 -20.11
CA GLU A 52 16.00 10.03 -19.43
C GLU A 52 17.36 10.66 -19.74
N ARG A 53 18.40 9.87 -20.03
CA ARG A 53 19.78 10.37 -20.12
C ARG A 53 20.25 10.74 -21.54
N GLY A 54 19.53 10.37 -22.59
CA GLY A 54 20.03 10.49 -23.97
C GLY A 54 21.31 9.66 -24.20
N GLN A 55 21.74 9.47 -25.46
CA GLN A 55 22.93 8.69 -25.80
C GLN A 55 24.17 9.27 -25.09
N GLN A 56 24.68 8.57 -24.06
CA GLN A 56 25.90 8.95 -23.34
C GLN A 56 26.78 7.72 -23.05
N LYS A 57 28.10 7.99 -22.91
CA LYS A 57 29.29 7.10 -22.94
C LYS A 57 29.29 5.76 -22.16
N ASN A 58 28.24 5.41 -21.41
CA ASN A 58 28.21 4.20 -20.56
C ASN A 58 27.17 3.15 -21.01
N GLU A 59 26.68 3.23 -22.25
CA GLU A 59 25.66 2.30 -22.78
C GLU A 59 26.12 0.83 -22.70
N ALA A 60 27.37 0.54 -23.08
CA ALA A 60 27.96 -0.79 -22.97
C ALA A 60 28.00 -1.33 -21.53
N ALA A 61 28.25 -0.48 -20.53
CA ALA A 61 28.23 -0.89 -19.12
C ALA A 61 26.80 -1.19 -18.63
N LEU A 62 25.80 -0.46 -19.15
CA LEU A 62 24.39 -0.71 -18.85
C LEU A 62 23.85 -1.96 -19.55
N ASP A 63 24.37 -2.29 -20.73
CA ASP A 63 24.07 -3.54 -21.44
C ASP A 63 24.67 -4.73 -20.71
N GLN A 64 25.95 -4.66 -20.32
CA GLN A 64 26.61 -5.69 -19.53
C GLN A 64 25.86 -5.97 -18.22
N LEU A 65 25.46 -4.90 -17.50
CA LEU A 65 24.68 -5.04 -16.29
C LEU A 65 23.29 -5.65 -16.53
N GLU A 66 22.63 -5.32 -17.64
CA GLU A 66 21.34 -5.93 -17.98
C GLU A 66 21.48 -7.43 -18.26
N ASP A 67 22.55 -7.84 -18.95
CA ASP A 67 22.80 -9.25 -19.27
C ASP A 67 23.22 -10.05 -18.04
N ASP A 68 24.04 -9.48 -17.15
CA ASP A 68 24.38 -10.10 -15.87
C ASP A 68 23.12 -10.27 -15.00
N LEU A 69 22.23 -9.27 -14.95
CA LEU A 69 20.95 -9.37 -14.24
C LEU A 69 20.02 -10.45 -14.81
N LYS A 70 19.95 -10.60 -16.15
CA LYS A 70 19.17 -11.67 -16.78
C LYS A 70 19.74 -13.04 -16.45
N ARG A 71 21.07 -13.20 -16.56
CA ARG A 71 21.75 -14.47 -16.28
C ARG A 71 21.55 -14.90 -14.84
N GLU A 72 21.68 -13.98 -13.89
CA GLU A 72 21.44 -14.28 -12.48
C GLU A 72 19.96 -14.55 -12.17
N ALA A 73 19.04 -13.84 -12.83
CA ALA A 73 17.61 -14.13 -12.70
C ALA A 73 17.26 -15.54 -13.21
N GLU A 74 17.82 -15.96 -14.36
CA GLU A 74 17.67 -17.31 -14.90
C GLU A 74 18.29 -18.36 -13.97
N ARG A 75 19.51 -18.11 -13.46
CA ARG A 75 20.18 -19.00 -12.51
C ARG A 75 19.36 -19.21 -11.23
N LEU A 76 18.64 -18.19 -10.79
CA LEU A 76 17.81 -18.20 -9.58
C LEU A 76 16.33 -18.56 -9.84
N ASP A 77 15.96 -18.90 -11.08
CA ASP A 77 14.57 -19.16 -11.50
C ASP A 77 13.59 -18.02 -11.13
N LEU A 78 14.07 -16.77 -11.26
CA LEU A 78 13.28 -15.58 -10.98
C LEU A 78 12.57 -15.08 -12.25
N PRO A 79 11.25 -14.85 -12.20
CA PRO A 79 10.52 -14.40 -13.37
C PRO A 79 10.95 -12.98 -13.79
N VAL A 80 11.34 -12.81 -15.05
CA VAL A 80 11.74 -11.51 -15.65
C VAL A 80 10.55 -10.83 -16.35
N GLU A 81 9.33 -11.22 -16.01
CA GLU A 81 8.10 -10.59 -16.53
C GLU A 81 7.74 -9.33 -15.72
N GLN A 82 7.12 -8.35 -16.39
CA GLN A 82 6.65 -7.14 -15.71
C GLN A 82 5.51 -7.43 -14.72
N LYS A 83 4.63 -8.37 -15.05
CA LYS A 83 3.55 -8.86 -14.18
C LYS A 83 3.53 -10.38 -14.17
N THR A 84 3.93 -10.96 -13.05
CA THR A 84 3.91 -12.41 -12.85
C THR A 84 2.48 -12.95 -12.75
N LYS A 85 2.32 -14.27 -12.91
CA LYS A 85 1.03 -14.95 -12.67
C LYS A 85 0.49 -14.70 -11.27
N ALA A 86 1.35 -14.69 -10.25
CA ALA A 86 0.98 -14.39 -8.87
C ALA A 86 0.46 -12.94 -8.70
N MET A 87 1.06 -11.96 -9.39
CA MET A 87 0.58 -10.58 -9.37
C MET A 87 -0.82 -10.45 -10.00
N LYS A 88 -1.05 -11.10 -11.15
CA LYS A 88 -2.37 -11.14 -11.80
C LYS A 88 -3.41 -11.84 -10.92
N GLN A 89 -3.03 -12.88 -10.18
CA GLN A 89 -3.91 -13.54 -9.22
C GLN A 89 -4.23 -12.63 -8.02
N ARG A 90 -3.26 -11.83 -7.55
CA ARG A 90 -3.51 -10.81 -6.51
C ARG A 90 -4.47 -9.74 -7.01
N GLU A 91 -4.31 -9.24 -8.23
CA GLU A 91 -5.19 -8.22 -8.81
C GLU A 91 -6.67 -8.64 -8.79
N LYS A 92 -6.97 -9.93 -8.96
CA LYS A 92 -8.33 -10.47 -8.84
C LYS A 92 -8.89 -10.47 -7.42
N LYS A 93 -8.02 -10.40 -6.40
CA LYS A 93 -8.39 -10.36 -4.97
C LYS A 93 -8.39 -8.94 -4.40
N VAL A 94 -7.99 -7.94 -5.19
CA VAL A 94 -8.03 -6.54 -4.76
C VAL A 94 -9.49 -6.10 -4.68
N VAL A 95 -9.90 -5.60 -3.52
CA VAL A 95 -11.29 -5.15 -3.30
C VAL A 95 -11.49 -3.70 -3.77
N THR A 96 -10.49 -2.85 -3.59
CA THR A 96 -10.52 -1.45 -4.03
C THR A 96 -9.13 -0.92 -4.29
N LYS A 97 -9.05 0.12 -5.13
CA LYS A 97 -7.83 0.87 -5.44
C LYS A 97 -7.87 2.21 -4.71
N THR A 98 -7.32 2.20 -3.50
CA THR A 98 -6.92 3.41 -2.73
C THR A 98 -6.07 4.40 -3.55
N PHE A 99 -5.83 5.60 -3.02
CA PHE A 99 -5.10 6.70 -3.68
C PHE A 99 -3.70 6.37 -4.19
N HIS A 100 -3.02 5.37 -3.59
CA HIS A 100 -1.70 4.93 -4.04
C HIS A 100 -1.73 3.94 -5.22
N GLY A 101 -2.90 3.40 -5.57
CA GLY A 101 -3.15 2.58 -6.76
C GLY A 101 -2.70 1.12 -6.67
N ALA A 102 -2.00 0.72 -5.60
CA ALA A 102 -1.56 -0.68 -5.39
C ALA A 102 -2.73 -1.62 -4.98
N GLY A 103 -3.80 -1.03 -4.44
CA GLY A 103 -5.01 -1.70 -4.01
C GLY A 103 -4.84 -2.53 -2.73
N ILE A 104 -5.92 -2.63 -1.97
CA ILE A 104 -5.97 -3.38 -0.72
C ILE A 104 -6.58 -4.76 -0.94
N VAL A 105 -6.12 -5.73 -0.15
CA VAL A 105 -6.65 -7.09 -0.12
C VAL A 105 -7.05 -7.40 1.31
N VAL A 106 -8.33 -7.70 1.51
CA VAL A 106 -8.90 -8.11 2.80
C VAL A 106 -9.61 -9.46 2.64
N PRO A 107 -9.71 -10.26 3.70
CA PRO A 107 -10.52 -11.47 3.66
C PRO A 107 -11.99 -11.09 3.44
N VAL A 108 -12.61 -11.67 2.42
CA VAL A 108 -14.05 -11.57 2.15
C VAL A 108 -14.63 -12.97 2.23
N ASP A 109 -15.70 -13.14 3.01
CA ASP A 109 -16.35 -14.42 3.18
C ASP A 109 -17.29 -14.76 2.00
N LYS A 110 -18.01 -15.88 2.09
CA LYS A 110 -18.94 -16.31 1.03
C LYS A 110 -20.20 -15.43 0.93
N ASN A 111 -20.50 -14.66 1.98
CA ASN A 111 -21.64 -13.76 2.07
C ASN A 111 -21.27 -12.33 1.66
N ASN A 112 -20.04 -12.11 1.16
CA ASN A 112 -19.45 -10.81 0.85
C ASN A 112 -19.20 -9.92 2.08
N VAL A 113 -19.05 -10.51 3.26
CA VAL A 113 -18.65 -9.80 4.49
C VAL A 113 -17.13 -9.71 4.57
N GLY A 114 -16.62 -8.52 4.82
CA GLY A 114 -15.21 -8.18 4.96
C GLY A 114 -14.84 -6.83 4.34
N TYR A 115 -15.64 -6.33 3.40
CA TYR A 115 -15.43 -5.05 2.72
C TYR A 115 -16.74 -4.45 2.24
N ARG A 116 -16.89 -3.14 2.46
CA ARG A 116 -17.87 -2.27 1.81
C ARG A 116 -17.19 -0.98 1.36
N GLU A 117 -17.74 -0.39 0.31
CA GLU A 117 -17.23 0.84 -0.27
C GLU A 117 -17.52 2.06 0.62
N LEU A 118 -16.69 3.09 0.50
CA LEU A 118 -16.94 4.39 1.10
C LEU A 118 -18.17 5.06 0.47
N PRO A 119 -18.93 5.88 1.23
CA PRO A 119 -20.06 6.63 0.67
C PRO A 119 -19.62 7.70 -0.34
N GLU A 120 -18.33 8.03 -0.37
CA GLU A 120 -17.72 9.03 -1.23
C GLU A 120 -16.81 8.39 -2.26
N THR A 121 -16.80 8.94 -3.47
CA THR A 121 -15.84 8.54 -4.52
C THR A 121 -14.44 9.09 -4.24
N ASP A 122 -13.38 8.45 -4.76
CA ASP A 122 -12.01 8.95 -4.66
C ASP A 122 -11.85 10.43 -5.02
N ALA A 123 -12.56 10.88 -6.07
CA ALA A 123 -12.50 12.26 -6.54
C ALA A 123 -13.15 13.23 -5.54
N SER A 124 -14.27 12.81 -4.93
CA SER A 124 -14.94 13.57 -3.89
C SER A 124 -14.12 13.61 -2.60
N LEU A 125 -13.60 12.46 -2.17
CA LEU A 125 -12.75 12.36 -0.99
C LEU A 125 -11.49 13.24 -1.12
N LYS A 126 -10.87 13.30 -2.31
CA LYS A 126 -9.76 14.24 -2.57
C LYS A 126 -10.16 15.70 -2.46
N LYS A 127 -11.38 16.08 -2.88
CA LYS A 127 -11.88 17.46 -2.72
C LYS A 127 -12.12 17.79 -1.26
N ILE A 128 -12.69 16.87 -0.49
CA ILE A 128 -12.88 17.03 0.97
C ILE A 128 -11.51 17.21 1.65
N CYS A 129 -10.55 16.34 1.33
CA CYS A 129 -9.20 16.44 1.88
C CYS A 129 -8.51 17.77 1.52
N LYS A 130 -8.72 18.25 0.28
CA LYS A 130 -8.21 19.54 -0.19
C LYS A 130 -8.81 20.71 0.57
N ALA A 131 -10.14 20.74 0.75
CA ALA A 131 -10.82 21.77 1.52
C ALA A 131 -10.28 21.86 2.96
N ILE A 132 -10.05 20.72 3.61
CA ILE A 132 -9.48 20.66 4.97
C ILE A 132 -8.03 21.18 5.00
N ALA A 133 -7.20 20.77 4.04
CA ALA A 133 -5.78 21.13 4.02
C ALA A 133 -5.53 22.59 3.64
N GLU A 134 -6.40 23.19 2.82
CA GLU A 134 -6.29 24.58 2.35
C GLU A 134 -7.15 25.58 3.14
N ALA A 135 -7.99 25.12 4.06
CA ALA A 135 -8.77 25.98 4.95
C ALA A 135 -7.85 26.92 5.74
N LYS A 136 -8.18 28.22 5.74
CA LYS A 136 -7.36 29.26 6.37
C LYS A 136 -7.56 29.29 7.88
N GLU A 137 -8.82 29.22 8.29
CA GLU A 137 -9.24 29.31 9.68
C GLU A 137 -9.58 27.93 10.26
N ASP A 138 -9.31 27.76 11.55
CA ASP A 138 -9.60 26.51 12.26
C ASP A 138 -11.10 26.19 12.27
N GLU A 139 -11.97 27.20 12.34
CA GLU A 139 -13.42 27.02 12.34
C GLU A 139 -13.93 26.50 10.99
N GLU A 140 -13.39 27.03 9.88
CA GLU A 140 -13.69 26.55 8.53
C GLU A 140 -13.19 25.11 8.35
N ARG A 141 -11.99 24.82 8.86
CA ARG A 141 -11.42 23.47 8.82
C ARG A 141 -12.28 22.47 9.59
N MET A 142 -12.77 22.85 10.78
CA MET A 142 -13.66 22.00 11.58
C MET A 142 -14.97 21.68 10.86
N LYS A 143 -15.55 22.66 10.15
CA LYS A 143 -16.74 22.44 9.31
C LYS A 143 -16.42 21.51 8.13
N ALA A 144 -15.27 21.70 7.47
CA ALA A 144 -14.80 20.85 6.39
C ALA A 144 -14.48 19.40 6.84
N PHE A 145 -14.23 19.18 8.14
CA PHE A 145 -14.03 17.85 8.72
C PHE A 145 -15.33 17.06 8.94
N ALA A 146 -16.51 17.69 8.88
CA ALA A 146 -17.78 17.01 9.15
C ALA A 146 -18.01 15.75 8.28
N PRO A 147 -17.77 15.77 6.96
CA PRO A 147 -17.91 14.56 6.13
C PRO A 147 -16.95 13.43 6.54
N ILE A 148 -15.74 13.76 6.99
CA ILE A 148 -14.80 12.76 7.49
C ILE A 148 -15.33 12.12 8.79
N GLN A 149 -15.93 12.90 9.69
CA GLN A 149 -16.52 12.38 10.92
C GLN A 149 -17.71 11.45 10.66
N GLU A 150 -18.56 11.80 9.69
CA GLU A 150 -19.64 10.93 9.24
C GLU A 150 -19.10 9.61 8.67
N MET A 151 -18.06 9.66 7.83
CA MET A 151 -17.40 8.44 7.32
C MET A 151 -16.76 7.60 8.43
N ILE A 152 -16.14 8.22 9.44
CA ILE A 152 -15.62 7.49 10.61
C ILE A 152 -16.76 6.76 11.33
N THR A 153 -17.93 7.36 11.42
CA THR A 153 -19.11 6.75 12.06
C THR A 153 -19.59 5.55 11.26
N PHE A 154 -19.68 5.66 9.93
CA PHE A 154 -20.00 4.52 9.06
C PHE A 154 -18.95 3.41 9.15
N VAL A 155 -17.67 3.76 9.29
CA VAL A 155 -16.60 2.78 9.51
C VAL A 155 -16.80 2.02 10.83
N GLN A 156 -17.29 2.66 11.90
CA GLN A 156 -17.60 1.93 13.14
C GLN A 156 -18.73 0.93 12.93
N PHE A 157 -19.82 1.33 12.25
CA PHE A 157 -20.89 0.40 11.89
C PHE A 157 -20.38 -0.76 11.02
N ALA A 158 -19.51 -0.47 10.05
CA ALA A 158 -18.87 -1.50 9.23
C ALA A 158 -18.01 -2.45 10.07
N ASN A 159 -17.25 -1.94 11.04
CA ASN A 159 -16.44 -2.78 11.93
C ASN A 159 -17.29 -3.72 12.78
N ASP A 160 -18.42 -3.25 13.31
CA ASP A 160 -19.35 -4.10 14.08
C ASP A 160 -19.95 -5.21 13.20
N GLU A 161 -20.17 -4.92 11.92
CA GLU A 161 -20.62 -5.87 10.89
C GLU A 161 -19.48 -6.68 10.24
N CYS A 162 -18.27 -6.63 10.78
CA CYS A 162 -17.07 -7.32 10.31
C CYS A 162 -16.53 -6.88 8.93
N ASP A 163 -16.99 -5.75 8.39
CA ASP A 163 -16.51 -5.10 7.17
C ASP A 163 -15.28 -4.21 7.42
N TYR A 164 -14.21 -4.81 7.97
CA TYR A 164 -12.99 -4.10 8.36
C TYR A 164 -12.26 -3.39 7.21
N GLY A 165 -12.53 -3.79 5.97
CA GLY A 165 -11.92 -3.22 4.78
C GLY A 165 -12.27 -1.74 4.54
N MET A 166 -13.45 -1.28 4.98
CA MET A 166 -13.88 0.12 4.81
C MET A 166 -12.99 1.09 5.59
N GLY A 167 -12.76 0.79 6.88
CA GLY A 167 -11.85 1.58 7.71
C GLY A 167 -10.40 1.51 7.25
N TYR A 168 -10.00 0.37 6.67
CA TYR A 168 -8.68 0.21 6.08
C TYR A 168 -8.49 1.12 4.85
N GLU A 169 -9.47 1.16 3.94
CA GLU A 169 -9.44 2.05 2.76
C GLU A 169 -9.36 3.52 3.15
N LEU A 170 -10.29 4.00 3.98
CA LEU A 170 -10.33 5.40 4.41
C LEU A 170 -9.03 5.83 5.08
N GLY A 171 -8.50 5.00 5.99
CA GLY A 171 -7.25 5.29 6.68
C GLY A 171 -6.06 5.39 5.73
N ILE A 172 -6.00 4.52 4.71
CA ILE A 172 -4.94 4.54 3.70
C ILE A 172 -5.07 5.78 2.82
N ASP A 173 -6.26 6.14 2.37
CA ASP A 173 -6.47 7.30 1.50
C ASP A 173 -6.08 8.61 2.20
N LEU A 174 -6.47 8.78 3.46
CA LEU A 174 -6.06 9.91 4.29
C LEU A 174 -4.55 9.94 4.52
N PHE A 175 -3.93 8.78 4.77
CA PHE A 175 -2.48 8.66 4.91
C PHE A 175 -1.74 9.05 3.62
N CYS A 176 -2.26 8.63 2.47
CA CYS A 176 -1.75 8.91 1.14
C CYS A 176 -1.92 10.37 0.72
N TYR A 177 -2.97 11.05 1.21
CA TYR A 177 -3.10 12.48 1.03
C TYR A 177 -1.95 13.25 1.69
N GLY A 178 -1.50 12.78 2.87
CA GLY A 178 -0.23 13.20 3.46
C GLY A 178 -0.25 14.50 4.26
N SER A 179 -1.43 15.08 4.52
CA SER A 179 -1.56 16.26 5.38
C SER A 179 -1.52 15.88 6.87
N HIS A 180 -0.81 16.68 7.68
CA HIS A 180 -0.67 16.47 9.12
C HIS A 180 -2.00 16.55 9.88
N TYR A 181 -3.00 17.29 9.35
CA TYR A 181 -4.35 17.36 9.92
C TYR A 181 -5.04 16.00 10.00
N PHE A 182 -4.65 15.02 9.17
CA PHE A 182 -5.26 13.69 9.18
C PHE A 182 -4.59 12.70 10.13
N TYR A 183 -3.42 13.01 10.71
CA TYR A 183 -2.64 12.03 11.46
C TYR A 183 -3.41 11.44 12.64
N LYS A 184 -4.20 12.27 13.34
CA LYS A 184 -5.04 11.82 14.45
C LYS A 184 -6.07 10.78 13.99
N VAL A 185 -6.75 11.05 12.87
CA VAL A 185 -7.75 10.14 12.29
C VAL A 185 -7.08 8.86 11.78
N VAL A 186 -5.95 8.97 11.09
CA VAL A 186 -5.19 7.83 10.57
C VAL A 186 -4.72 6.91 11.72
N ARG A 187 -4.25 7.49 12.84
CA ARG A 187 -3.86 6.73 14.05
C ARG A 187 -5.04 6.03 14.73
N GLN A 188 -6.26 6.51 14.53
CA GLN A 188 -7.46 5.84 15.03
C GLN A 188 -7.88 4.69 14.10
N LEU A 189 -7.93 4.94 12.79
CA LEU A 189 -8.48 4.00 11.81
C LEU A 189 -7.55 2.83 11.50
N LEU A 190 -6.29 3.11 11.14
CA LEU A 190 -5.42 2.09 10.58
C LEU A 190 -4.93 1.06 11.62
N PRO A 191 -4.45 1.43 12.82
CA PRO A 191 -4.08 0.43 13.83
C PRO A 191 -5.26 -0.48 14.21
N MET A 192 -6.47 0.08 14.33
CA MET A 192 -7.69 -0.68 14.57
C MET A 192 -7.98 -1.66 13.44
N ALA A 193 -8.00 -1.18 12.19
CA ALA A 193 -8.23 -2.03 11.02
C ALA A 193 -7.17 -3.14 10.89
N TYR A 194 -5.90 -2.83 11.13
CA TYR A 194 -4.83 -3.82 11.11
C TYR A 194 -5.00 -4.88 12.21
N ASN A 195 -5.38 -4.50 13.42
CA ASN A 195 -5.63 -5.45 14.51
C ASN A 195 -6.82 -6.37 14.21
N LEU A 196 -7.91 -5.83 13.67
CA LEU A 196 -9.09 -6.60 13.26
C LEU A 196 -8.74 -7.58 12.13
N LEU A 197 -7.91 -7.15 11.17
CA LEU A 197 -7.39 -7.98 10.08
C LEU A 197 -6.24 -8.93 10.48
N LYS A 198 -5.87 -9.00 11.76
CA LYS A 198 -4.76 -9.82 12.30
C LYS A 198 -3.39 -9.47 11.69
N ARG A 199 -3.14 -8.17 11.50
CA ARG A 199 -1.93 -7.56 10.93
C ARG A 199 -1.30 -6.54 11.90
N GLY A 200 -1.30 -6.82 13.20
CA GLY A 200 -0.92 -5.86 14.26
C GLY A 200 0.44 -5.18 14.06
N LEU A 201 1.44 -5.89 13.53
CA LEU A 201 2.76 -5.33 13.20
C LEU A 201 2.68 -4.10 12.27
N PHE A 202 1.73 -4.06 11.33
CA PHE A 202 1.56 -2.91 10.46
C PHE A 202 0.99 -1.68 11.19
N GLY A 203 0.24 -1.90 12.27
CA GLY A 203 -0.19 -0.85 13.19
C GLY A 203 1.02 -0.23 13.91
N GLU A 204 1.90 -1.07 14.46
CA GLU A 204 3.13 -0.61 15.14
C GLU A 204 4.05 0.18 14.20
N ILE A 205 4.28 -0.32 12.98
CA ILE A 205 5.08 0.37 11.96
C ILE A 205 4.47 1.73 11.63
N LEU A 206 3.15 1.78 11.45
CA LEU A 206 2.46 3.03 11.16
C LEU A 206 2.59 4.03 12.30
N GLU A 207 2.42 3.60 13.55
CA GLU A 207 2.51 4.50 14.71
C GLU A 207 3.92 5.08 14.85
N ALA A 208 4.95 4.25 14.69
CA ALA A 208 6.34 4.71 14.66
C ALA A 208 6.56 5.70 13.50
N HIS A 209 6.05 5.38 12.31
CA HIS A 209 6.17 6.25 11.15
C HIS A 209 5.46 7.60 11.34
N LEU A 210 4.24 7.64 11.89
CA LEU A 210 3.51 8.88 12.13
C LEU A 210 4.12 9.73 13.25
N THR A 211 4.82 9.11 14.19
CA THR A 211 5.55 9.81 15.27
C THR A 211 6.80 10.51 14.74
N SER A 212 7.44 9.96 13.70
CA SER A 212 8.67 10.49 13.12
C SER A 212 8.63 10.52 11.59
N ARG A 213 7.60 11.16 11.03
CA ARG A 213 7.44 11.33 9.58
C ARG A 213 8.27 12.50 9.08
N SER A 214 9.59 12.30 8.97
CA SER A 214 10.53 13.29 8.45
C SER A 214 10.69 13.20 6.91
N GLN A 215 11.03 14.32 6.28
CA GLN A 215 11.52 14.38 4.89
C GLN A 215 13.06 14.41 4.82
N ASP A 216 13.75 14.28 5.95
CA ASP A 216 15.20 14.35 6.02
C ASP A 216 15.87 13.30 5.14
N ASN A 217 17.08 13.62 4.69
CA ASN A 217 17.86 12.79 3.77
C ASN A 217 18.11 11.40 4.39
N LEU A 218 17.36 10.39 3.92
CA LEU A 218 17.54 8.98 4.29
C LEU A 218 18.85 8.39 3.78
N ASP A 219 19.65 9.17 3.06
CA ASP A 219 20.94 8.76 2.51
C ASP A 219 22.01 8.74 3.61
N GLN A 220 22.02 7.66 4.39
CA GLN A 220 23.00 7.42 5.44
C GLN A 220 24.41 7.10 4.88
N LEU A 221 24.54 6.95 3.55
CA LEU A 221 25.80 6.64 2.87
C LEU A 221 26.59 7.88 2.45
N ALA A 222 26.03 9.08 2.55
CA ALA A 222 26.75 10.32 2.26
C ALA A 222 27.74 10.75 3.37
N ALA A 223 27.76 10.01 4.49
CA ALA A 223 28.56 10.32 5.67
C ALA A 223 29.75 9.36 5.88
N VAL A 224 30.16 8.59 4.87
CA VAL A 224 31.37 7.74 4.90
C VAL A 224 32.35 8.15 3.82
#